data_AF-A0AAD2CRF7-F1
#
_entry.id   AF-A0AAD2CRF7-F1
#
_cell.length_a   1.000
_cell.length_b   1.000
_cell.length_c   1.000
_cell.angle_alpha   90.00
_cell.angle_beta   90.00
_cell.angle_gamma   90.00
#
_symmetry.space_group_name_H-M   'P 1'
#
loop_
_entity.id
_entity.type
_entity.pdbx_description
1 polymer ?
#
loop_
_entity_poly.entity_id
_entity_poly.type
_entity_poly.pdbx_seq_one_letter_code
_entity_poly.pdbx_strand_id
1 'polypeptide(L)'
;MITPEAELETNWTSLARAMSSLLAGVQCWTTKHVVGMCGVGNSADSAACPCCGDFEDHLHVPRCTAPLASAEWDCRTASLGQWLDTQVTDPAIKHTLLYLLQGVRDPSLPRSQLVPVRLCQAFLSQQRIGYQGLLEGRLSVQWTPLQEQYLQSRGSQRSPTLWVSRLLHQLILLGFHMWEHRNSVQHSEDNVQLRERSRLVNDGIHSQFDKGPTDLPKVVRRMLAVKRQTALIKPLVNREEWLKLVAALWRLNAVLFTASSSSSSSYYYY
;
A
#
# COMPACT_ATOMS: atom_id res chain seq x y z
N MET A 1 15.59 -7.86 -9.82
CA MET A 1 16.16 -7.88 -11.17
C MET A 1 15.57 -9.08 -11.90
N ILE A 2 15.07 -8.92 -13.13
CA ILE A 2 14.53 -10.03 -13.94
C ILE A 2 15.66 -11.00 -14.29
N THR A 3 15.39 -12.31 -14.30
CA THR A 3 16.40 -13.27 -14.75
C THR A 3 16.46 -13.29 -16.29
N PRO A 4 17.60 -13.64 -16.91
CA PRO A 4 17.71 -13.73 -18.37
C PRO A 4 16.65 -14.67 -18.99
N GLU A 5 16.33 -15.76 -18.32
CA GLU A 5 15.31 -16.71 -18.78
C GLU A 5 13.91 -16.09 -18.74
N ALA A 6 13.59 -15.35 -17.68
CA ALA A 6 12.33 -14.62 -17.56
C ALA A 6 12.23 -13.49 -18.61
N GLU A 7 13.34 -12.87 -18.97
CA GLU A 7 13.40 -11.87 -20.02
C GLU A 7 13.06 -12.46 -21.40
N LEU A 8 13.63 -13.62 -21.75
CA LEU A 8 13.32 -14.30 -23.01
C LEU A 8 11.87 -14.78 -23.11
N GLU A 9 11.26 -15.14 -21.99
CA GLU A 9 9.89 -15.64 -21.96
C GLU A 9 8.82 -14.53 -21.91
N THR A 10 9.21 -13.27 -21.67
CA THR A 10 8.28 -12.15 -21.54
C THR A 10 7.83 -11.60 -22.91
N ASN A 11 6.54 -11.32 -23.05
CA ASN A 11 5.96 -10.77 -24.27
C ASN A 11 6.16 -9.25 -24.39
N TRP A 12 7.39 -8.83 -24.69
CA TRP A 12 7.78 -7.41 -24.80
C TRP A 12 7.01 -6.64 -25.87
N THR A 13 6.72 -7.28 -27.01
CA THR A 13 5.95 -6.65 -28.10
C THR A 13 4.55 -6.26 -27.64
N SER A 14 3.87 -7.15 -26.93
CA SER A 14 2.52 -6.85 -26.41
C SER A 14 2.56 -5.86 -25.26
N LEU A 15 3.62 -5.88 -24.44
CA LEU A 15 3.85 -4.87 -23.40
C LEU A 15 4.04 -3.48 -24.00
N ALA A 16 4.87 -3.32 -25.03
CA ALA A 16 5.08 -2.04 -25.69
C ALA A 16 3.75 -1.46 -26.23
N ARG A 17 2.90 -2.32 -26.81
CA ARG A 17 1.56 -1.93 -27.26
C ARG A 17 0.61 -1.60 -26.10
N ALA A 18 0.69 -2.33 -24.99
CA ALA A 18 -0.12 -2.05 -23.80
C ALA A 18 0.28 -0.69 -23.22
N MET A 19 1.59 -0.45 -23.04
CA MET A 19 2.15 0.79 -22.51
C MET A 19 1.74 2.02 -23.33
N SER A 20 1.77 1.93 -24.65
CA SER A 20 1.37 3.07 -25.51
C SER A 20 -0.12 3.42 -25.43
N SER A 21 -0.95 2.50 -24.93
CA SER A 21 -2.39 2.73 -24.71
C SER A 21 -2.74 3.25 -23.30
N LEU A 22 -1.79 3.23 -22.37
CA LEU A 22 -1.99 3.72 -21.00
C LEU A 22 -1.89 5.25 -20.95
N LEU A 23 -2.54 5.87 -19.97
CA LEU A 23 -2.33 7.29 -19.66
C LEU A 23 -0.86 7.53 -19.24
N ALA A 24 -0.31 8.69 -19.58
CA ALA A 24 1.09 9.02 -19.31
C ALA A 24 1.49 8.88 -17.83
N GLY A 25 0.57 9.22 -16.91
CA GLY A 25 0.78 9.04 -15.47
C GLY A 25 0.94 7.57 -15.08
N VAL A 26 0.13 6.67 -15.65
CA VAL A 26 0.21 5.22 -15.40
C VAL A 26 1.45 4.62 -16.04
N GLN A 27 1.87 5.08 -17.22
CA GLN A 27 3.13 4.67 -17.83
C GLN A 27 4.32 5.02 -16.92
N CYS A 28 4.38 6.27 -16.45
CA CYS A 28 5.42 6.73 -15.54
C CYS A 28 5.40 5.94 -14.21
N TRP A 29 4.21 5.71 -13.66
CA TRP A 29 4.04 4.89 -12.46
C TRP A 29 4.57 3.48 -12.68
N THR A 30 4.24 2.83 -13.79
CA THR A 30 4.67 1.45 -14.10
C THR A 30 6.19 1.35 -14.11
N THR A 31 6.86 2.27 -14.84
CA THR A 31 8.33 2.31 -14.89
C THR A 31 8.94 2.52 -13.50
N LYS A 32 8.37 3.42 -12.68
CA LYS A 32 8.84 3.65 -11.30
C LYS A 32 8.59 2.45 -10.39
N HIS A 33 7.45 1.78 -10.54
CA HIS A 33 7.06 0.64 -9.72
C HIS A 33 8.00 -0.56 -9.95
N VAL A 34 8.28 -0.89 -11.22
CA VAL A 34 9.20 -1.98 -11.62
C VAL A 34 10.59 -1.85 -11.00
N VAL A 35 11.09 -0.64 -10.80
CA VAL A 35 12.43 -0.36 -10.25
C VAL A 35 12.39 0.01 -8.76
N GLY A 36 11.24 -0.15 -8.09
CA GLY A 36 11.08 0.13 -6.66
C GLY A 36 11.13 1.61 -6.28
N MET A 37 10.99 2.52 -7.24
CA MET A 37 10.98 3.98 -7.04
C MET A 37 9.58 4.58 -7.00
N CYS A 38 8.53 3.76 -6.91
CA CYS A 38 7.19 4.29 -6.67
C CYS A 38 7.09 4.79 -5.22
N GLY A 39 6.47 5.95 -5.01
CA GLY A 39 6.41 6.60 -3.69
C GLY A 39 5.57 5.80 -2.69
N VAL A 40 6.22 4.87 -1.99
CA VAL A 40 5.68 4.00 -0.95
C VAL A 40 6.75 3.86 0.15
N GLY A 41 6.36 3.72 1.41
CA GLY A 41 7.29 3.54 2.53
C GLY A 41 8.31 4.66 2.76
N ASN A 42 8.21 5.81 2.06
CA ASN A 42 9.18 6.89 2.10
C ASN A 42 8.54 8.27 2.39
N SER A 43 7.52 8.26 3.24
CA SER A 43 7.17 9.46 4.01
C SER A 43 8.24 9.64 5.09
N ALA A 44 8.79 10.84 5.25
CA ALA A 44 9.88 11.18 6.18
C ALA A 44 9.68 10.75 7.65
N ASP A 45 8.49 10.28 8.00
CA ASP A 45 8.08 9.90 9.36
C ASP A 45 7.89 8.38 9.57
N SER A 46 7.69 7.56 8.51
CA SER A 46 7.48 6.11 8.68
C SER A 46 7.57 5.30 7.38
N ALA A 47 8.16 4.10 7.48
CA ALA A 47 8.19 3.06 6.45
C ALA A 47 7.06 2.02 6.61
N ALA A 48 6.03 2.31 7.42
CA ALA A 48 4.93 1.39 7.63
C ALA A 48 3.71 1.74 6.76
N CYS A 49 2.97 0.71 6.36
CA CYS A 49 1.81 0.81 5.49
C CYS A 49 0.68 1.56 6.22
N PRO A 50 0.03 2.55 5.58
CA PRO A 50 -1.10 3.24 6.20
C PRO A 50 -2.30 2.32 6.43
N CYS A 51 -2.42 1.22 5.66
CA CYS A 51 -3.55 0.30 5.72
C CYS A 51 -3.43 -0.73 6.86
N CYS A 52 -2.28 -1.37 7.03
CA CYS A 52 -2.07 -2.42 8.05
C CYS A 52 -1.06 -2.07 9.15
N GLY A 53 -0.17 -1.10 8.93
CA GLY A 53 0.90 -0.75 9.87
C GLY A 53 2.19 -1.58 9.77
N ASP A 54 2.23 -2.62 8.92
CA ASP A 54 3.46 -3.40 8.67
C ASP A 54 4.47 -2.64 7.81
N PHE A 55 5.71 -3.12 7.72
CA PHE A 55 6.72 -2.56 6.81
C PHE A 55 6.21 -2.56 5.36
N GLU A 56 6.36 -1.41 4.71
CA GLU A 56 5.87 -1.17 3.36
C GLU A 56 7.01 -0.96 2.36
N ASP A 57 7.05 -1.83 1.36
CA ASP A 57 7.72 -1.58 0.09
C ASP A 57 6.69 -1.57 -1.07
N HIS A 58 7.17 -1.38 -2.29
CA HIS A 58 6.33 -1.38 -3.49
C HIS A 58 5.63 -2.72 -3.77
N LEU A 59 6.13 -3.82 -3.19
CA LEU A 59 5.54 -5.15 -3.31
C LEU A 59 4.48 -5.38 -2.23
N HIS A 60 4.59 -4.73 -1.08
CA HIS A 60 3.62 -4.79 0.00
C HIS A 60 2.26 -4.26 -0.44
N VAL A 61 2.20 -3.20 -1.26
CA VAL A 61 0.94 -2.57 -1.68
C VAL A 61 -0.10 -3.56 -2.23
N PRO A 62 0.19 -4.37 -3.27
CA PRO A 62 -0.76 -5.38 -3.74
C PRO A 62 -0.91 -6.58 -2.78
N ARG A 63 0.04 -6.79 -1.85
CA ARG A 63 0.04 -7.89 -0.85
C ARG A 63 -0.67 -7.56 0.44
N CYS A 64 -0.94 -6.29 0.71
CA CYS A 64 -1.54 -5.83 1.95
C CYS A 64 -2.89 -6.52 2.16
N THR A 65 -3.02 -7.20 3.30
CA THR A 65 -4.22 -7.98 3.68
C THR A 65 -5.17 -7.19 4.57
N ALA A 66 -4.88 -5.91 4.85
CA ALA A 66 -5.80 -5.02 5.57
C ALA A 66 -7.19 -5.03 4.91
N PRO A 67 -8.29 -4.94 5.68
CA PRO A 67 -9.64 -5.11 5.16
C PRO A 67 -9.97 -4.25 3.92
N LEU A 68 -9.59 -2.96 3.94
CA LEU A 68 -9.85 -2.03 2.82
C LEU A 68 -9.01 -2.39 1.57
N ALA A 69 -7.73 -2.70 1.75
CA ALA A 69 -6.87 -3.16 0.65
C ALA A 69 -7.35 -4.51 0.09
N SER A 70 -7.83 -5.41 0.95
CA SER A 70 -8.41 -6.69 0.54
C SER A 70 -9.67 -6.50 -0.31
N ALA A 71 -10.59 -5.65 0.14
CA ALA A 71 -11.81 -5.33 -0.60
C ALA A 71 -11.52 -4.70 -1.97
N GLU A 72 -10.56 -3.77 -2.05
CA GLU A 72 -10.14 -3.15 -3.31
C GLU A 72 -9.63 -4.21 -4.29
N TRP A 73 -8.71 -5.08 -3.86
CA TRP A 73 -8.18 -6.15 -4.70
C TRP A 73 -9.24 -7.14 -5.18
N ASP A 74 -10.15 -7.54 -4.30
CA ASP A 74 -11.23 -8.46 -4.65
C ASP A 74 -12.12 -7.82 -5.72
N CYS A 75 -12.44 -6.53 -5.57
CA CYS A 75 -13.18 -5.75 -6.56
C CYS A 75 -12.45 -5.70 -7.92
N ARG A 76 -11.14 -5.41 -7.94
CA ARG A 76 -10.36 -5.35 -9.18
C ARG A 76 -10.16 -6.71 -9.83
N THR A 77 -9.94 -7.76 -9.04
CA THR A 77 -9.78 -9.13 -9.53
C THR A 77 -11.11 -9.68 -10.08
N ALA A 78 -12.23 -9.37 -9.44
CA ALA A 78 -13.56 -9.70 -9.96
C ALA A 78 -13.84 -8.98 -11.29
N SER A 79 -13.50 -7.69 -11.37
CA SER A 79 -13.63 -6.88 -12.60
C SER A 79 -12.77 -7.45 -13.74
N LEU A 80 -11.54 -7.86 -13.45
CA LEU A 80 -10.68 -8.57 -14.42
C LEU A 80 -11.29 -9.90 -14.85
N GLY A 81 -11.85 -10.67 -13.91
CA GLY A 81 -12.52 -11.94 -14.19
C GLY A 81 -13.71 -11.77 -15.14
N GLN A 82 -14.52 -10.73 -14.95
CA GLN A 82 -15.62 -10.38 -15.85
C GLN A 82 -15.09 -9.92 -17.22
N TRP A 83 -14.04 -9.11 -17.23
CA TRP A 83 -13.41 -8.67 -18.47
C TRP A 83 -12.90 -9.87 -19.30
N LEU A 84 -12.25 -10.86 -18.67
CA LEU A 84 -11.79 -12.07 -19.35
C LEU A 84 -12.94 -12.84 -20.02
N ASP A 85 -14.13 -12.89 -19.39
CA ASP A 85 -15.33 -13.48 -19.99
C ASP A 85 -15.80 -12.68 -21.20
N THR A 86 -15.88 -11.34 -21.09
CA THR A 86 -16.27 -10.48 -22.21
C THR A 86 -15.31 -10.61 -23.40
N GLN A 87 -14.04 -10.92 -23.14
CA GLN A 87 -13.03 -11.17 -24.17
C GLN A 87 -13.06 -12.58 -24.75
N VAL A 88 -13.96 -13.46 -24.30
CA VAL A 88 -14.06 -14.87 -24.76
C VAL A 88 -12.71 -15.56 -24.51
N THR A 89 -12.17 -15.35 -23.31
CA THR A 89 -10.95 -16.02 -22.86
C THR A 89 -11.25 -17.49 -22.60
N ASP A 90 -10.33 -18.38 -22.95
CA ASP A 90 -10.43 -19.79 -22.59
C ASP A 90 -10.67 -19.93 -21.06
N PRO A 91 -11.73 -20.64 -20.62
CA PRO A 91 -12.05 -20.75 -19.20
C PRO A 91 -10.90 -21.26 -18.33
N ALA A 92 -10.07 -22.18 -18.85
CA ALA A 92 -8.92 -22.69 -18.12
C ALA A 92 -7.76 -21.68 -18.09
N ILE A 93 -7.56 -20.88 -19.14
CA ILE A 93 -6.60 -19.76 -19.13
C ILE A 93 -7.05 -18.74 -18.08
N LYS A 94 -8.33 -18.34 -18.08
CA LYS A 94 -8.90 -17.43 -17.09
C LYS A 94 -8.64 -17.94 -15.67
N HIS A 95 -9.02 -19.18 -15.37
CA HIS A 95 -8.83 -19.75 -14.04
C HIS A 95 -7.36 -19.76 -13.62
N THR A 96 -6.46 -20.16 -14.53
CA THR A 96 -5.02 -20.22 -14.26
C THR A 96 -4.42 -18.82 -14.04
N LEU A 97 -4.81 -17.82 -14.83
CA LEU A 97 -4.33 -16.43 -14.66
C LEU A 97 -4.81 -15.83 -13.33
N LEU A 98 -6.06 -16.06 -12.94
CA LEU A 98 -6.59 -15.59 -11.66
C LEU A 98 -5.89 -16.27 -10.47
N TYR A 99 -5.55 -17.55 -10.59
CA TYR A 99 -4.72 -18.24 -9.60
C TYR A 99 -3.30 -17.66 -9.53
N LEU A 100 -2.65 -17.43 -10.67
CA LEU A 100 -1.32 -16.80 -10.70
C LEU A 100 -1.32 -15.40 -10.07
N LEU A 101 -2.42 -14.66 -10.21
CA LEU A 101 -2.62 -13.39 -9.51
C LEU A 101 -2.73 -13.54 -7.99
N GLN A 102 -3.32 -14.61 -7.48
CA GLN A 102 -3.28 -14.88 -6.03
C GLN A 102 -1.85 -15.05 -5.52
N GLY A 103 -0.95 -15.58 -6.35
CA GLY A 103 0.49 -15.64 -6.05
C GLY A 103 1.17 -14.27 -5.89
N VAL A 104 0.54 -13.18 -6.35
CA VAL A 104 1.02 -11.82 -6.06
C VAL A 104 0.83 -11.51 -4.58
N ARG A 105 -0.37 -11.81 -4.06
CA ARG A 105 -0.81 -11.61 -2.66
C ARG A 105 -0.07 -12.52 -1.70
N ASP A 106 0.05 -13.78 -2.07
CA ASP A 106 0.72 -14.81 -1.30
C ASP A 106 1.84 -15.45 -2.13
N PRO A 107 3.09 -14.96 -2.03
CA PRO A 107 4.23 -15.57 -2.70
C PRO A 107 4.55 -17.00 -2.24
N SER A 108 3.99 -17.45 -1.11
CA SER A 108 4.16 -18.82 -0.59
C SER A 108 3.18 -19.82 -1.22
N LEU A 109 2.23 -19.30 -2.00
CA LEU A 109 1.16 -20.08 -2.62
C LEU A 109 1.76 -21.23 -3.45
N PRO A 110 1.21 -22.47 -3.36
CA PRO A 110 1.84 -23.65 -3.91
C PRO A 110 2.19 -23.48 -5.39
N ARG A 111 3.45 -23.79 -5.72
CA ARG A 111 3.89 -23.76 -7.12
C ARG A 111 3.22 -24.84 -7.95
N SER A 112 2.75 -25.92 -7.34
CA SER A 112 2.05 -27.01 -8.02
C SER A 112 0.54 -26.91 -7.82
N GLN A 113 -0.17 -26.48 -8.85
CA GLN A 113 -1.62 -26.64 -8.96
C GLN A 113 -1.91 -27.70 -10.04
N LEU A 114 -3.07 -28.35 -9.96
CA LEU A 114 -3.62 -29.17 -11.04
C LEU A 114 -4.02 -28.26 -12.21
N VAL A 115 -3.03 -27.85 -12.99
CA VAL A 115 -3.21 -27.10 -14.24
C VAL A 115 -3.41 -28.11 -15.37
N PRO A 116 -4.36 -27.90 -16.29
CA PRO A 116 -4.50 -28.77 -17.45
C PRO A 116 -3.19 -28.90 -18.22
N VAL A 117 -2.83 -30.12 -18.64
CA VAL A 117 -1.54 -30.44 -19.29
C VAL A 117 -1.16 -29.44 -20.38
N ARG A 118 -2.14 -29.03 -21.20
CA ARG A 118 -1.92 -28.06 -22.29
C ARG A 118 -1.47 -26.66 -21.83
N LEU A 119 -1.76 -26.27 -20.59
CA LEU A 119 -1.40 -24.97 -20.01
C LEU A 119 -0.12 -25.05 -19.15
N CYS A 120 0.42 -26.25 -18.88
CA CYS A 120 1.57 -26.43 -17.99
C CYS A 120 2.79 -25.59 -18.43
N GLN A 121 3.09 -25.54 -19.73
CA GLN A 121 4.21 -24.76 -20.23
C GLN A 121 4.03 -23.26 -19.96
N ALA A 122 2.84 -22.70 -20.20
CA ALA A 122 2.55 -21.30 -19.95
C ALA A 122 2.55 -20.96 -18.45
N PHE A 123 1.99 -21.85 -17.64
CA PHE A 123 2.00 -21.72 -16.18
C PHE A 123 3.43 -21.72 -15.62
N LEU A 124 4.25 -22.71 -15.96
CA LEU A 124 5.65 -22.80 -15.51
C LEU A 124 6.48 -21.60 -16.01
N SER A 125 6.24 -21.17 -17.25
CA SER A 125 6.88 -19.98 -17.79
C SER A 125 6.51 -18.72 -17.01
N GLN A 126 5.22 -18.52 -16.72
CA GLN A 126 4.80 -17.37 -15.92
C GLN A 126 5.35 -17.42 -14.48
N GLN A 127 5.48 -18.61 -13.89
CA GLN A 127 6.10 -18.76 -12.57
C GLN A 127 7.59 -18.43 -12.57
N ARG A 128 8.32 -18.70 -13.66
CA ARG A 128 9.71 -18.26 -13.82
C ARG A 128 9.81 -16.75 -13.93
N ILE A 129 8.90 -16.11 -14.67
CA ILE A 129 8.79 -14.65 -14.74
C ILE A 129 8.42 -14.05 -13.36
N GLY A 130 7.62 -14.78 -12.58
CA GLY A 130 7.16 -14.41 -11.26
C GLY A 130 5.77 -13.77 -11.26
N TYR A 131 5.05 -13.94 -10.16
CA TYR A 131 3.68 -13.47 -10.00
C TYR A 131 3.57 -11.94 -10.08
N GLN A 132 4.48 -11.25 -9.39
CA GLN A 132 4.55 -9.80 -9.38
C GLN A 132 4.69 -9.22 -10.80
N GLY A 133 5.37 -9.94 -11.69
CA GLY A 133 5.52 -9.56 -13.08
C GLY A 133 4.19 -9.31 -13.80
N LEU A 134 3.10 -9.98 -13.41
CA LEU A 134 1.79 -9.77 -14.01
C LEU A 134 1.33 -8.31 -13.89
N LEU A 135 1.45 -7.72 -12.70
CA LEU A 135 1.04 -6.32 -12.45
C LEU A 135 2.01 -5.30 -13.07
N GLU A 136 3.20 -5.76 -13.41
CA GLU A 136 4.29 -4.95 -13.98
C GLU A 136 4.42 -5.16 -15.49
N GLY A 137 3.43 -5.80 -16.12
CA GLY A 137 3.36 -5.95 -17.57
C GLY A 137 4.18 -7.12 -18.14
N ARG A 138 4.71 -8.01 -17.30
CA ARG A 138 5.49 -9.19 -17.70
C ARG A 138 4.60 -10.43 -17.77
N LEU A 139 4.03 -10.65 -18.94
CA LEU A 139 3.24 -11.83 -19.26
C LEU A 139 4.03 -12.77 -20.18
N SER A 140 3.97 -14.07 -19.92
CA SER A 140 4.61 -15.09 -20.75
C SER A 140 4.10 -15.07 -22.20
N VAL A 141 5.01 -15.23 -23.17
CA VAL A 141 4.68 -15.38 -24.59
C VAL A 141 3.78 -16.59 -24.86
N GLN A 142 3.83 -17.61 -23.98
CA GLN A 142 3.14 -18.89 -24.13
C GLN A 142 1.61 -18.79 -24.02
N TRP A 143 1.07 -17.71 -23.44
CA TRP A 143 -0.38 -17.53 -23.31
C TRP A 143 -1.08 -17.23 -24.64
N THR A 144 -0.39 -16.54 -25.56
CA THR A 144 -0.93 -16.10 -26.85
C THR A 144 -1.43 -17.27 -27.72
N PRO A 145 -0.59 -18.29 -28.04
CA PRO A 145 -1.02 -19.39 -28.90
C PRO A 145 -2.16 -20.23 -28.29
N LEU A 146 -2.19 -20.36 -26.96
CA LEU A 146 -3.25 -21.10 -26.26
C LEU A 146 -4.61 -20.40 -26.40
N GLN A 147 -4.63 -19.07 -26.25
CA GLN A 147 -5.85 -18.29 -26.47
C GLN A 147 -6.24 -18.27 -27.95
N GLU A 148 -5.28 -18.19 -28.87
CA GLU A 148 -5.53 -18.26 -30.31
C GLU A 148 -6.23 -19.58 -30.70
N GLN A 149 -5.71 -20.71 -30.24
CA GLN A 149 -6.30 -22.02 -30.48
C GLN A 149 -7.75 -22.09 -29.97
N TYR A 150 -8.01 -21.54 -28.77
CA TYR A 150 -9.36 -21.48 -28.22
C TYR A 150 -10.29 -20.61 -29.09
N LEU A 151 -9.86 -19.41 -29.49
CA LEU A 151 -10.67 -18.53 -30.34
C LEU A 151 -11.00 -19.16 -31.69
N GLN A 152 -10.02 -19.84 -32.31
CA GLN A 152 -10.22 -20.58 -33.56
C GLN A 152 -11.26 -21.70 -33.39
N SER A 153 -11.18 -22.48 -32.31
CA SER A 153 -12.15 -23.54 -32.02
C SER A 153 -13.59 -23.03 -31.81
N ARG A 154 -13.73 -21.75 -31.46
CA ARG A 154 -15.01 -21.04 -31.27
C ARG A 154 -15.47 -20.29 -32.52
N GLY A 155 -14.72 -20.35 -33.62
CA GLY A 155 -15.00 -19.58 -34.84
C GLY A 155 -14.89 -18.06 -34.65
N SER A 156 -14.20 -17.60 -33.60
CA SER A 156 -14.09 -16.18 -33.26
C SER A 156 -13.00 -15.50 -34.09
N GLN A 157 -13.30 -14.35 -34.67
CA GLN A 157 -12.37 -13.50 -35.44
C GLN A 157 -11.58 -12.51 -34.57
N ARG A 158 -11.62 -12.67 -33.24
CA ARG A 158 -10.90 -11.79 -32.32
C ARG A 158 -9.39 -12.03 -32.42
N SER A 159 -8.63 -10.96 -32.40
CA SER A 159 -7.18 -11.02 -32.48
C SER A 159 -6.56 -11.47 -31.14
N PRO A 160 -5.79 -12.58 -31.11
CA PRO A 160 -5.10 -13.03 -29.90
C PRO A 160 -4.01 -12.05 -29.46
N THR A 161 -3.33 -11.37 -30.39
CA THR A 161 -2.31 -10.36 -30.07
C THR A 161 -2.91 -9.10 -29.45
N LEU A 162 -4.09 -8.66 -29.92
CA LEU A 162 -4.85 -7.59 -29.26
C LEU A 162 -5.35 -8.01 -27.88
N TRP A 163 -5.79 -9.26 -27.72
CA TRP A 163 -6.20 -9.78 -26.42
C TRP A 163 -5.05 -9.70 -25.40
N VAL A 164 -3.84 -10.13 -25.75
CA VAL A 164 -2.67 -10.06 -24.84
C VAL A 164 -2.37 -8.62 -24.44
N SER A 165 -2.29 -7.71 -25.41
CA SER A 165 -1.98 -6.30 -25.12
C SER A 165 -3.03 -5.65 -24.21
N ARG A 166 -4.31 -5.97 -24.41
CA ARG A 166 -5.39 -5.46 -23.54
C ARG A 166 -5.39 -6.15 -22.16
N LEU A 167 -5.04 -7.43 -22.08
CA LEU A 167 -4.86 -8.11 -20.79
C LEU A 167 -3.74 -7.45 -19.98
N LEU A 168 -2.59 -7.19 -20.60
CA LEU A 168 -1.49 -6.47 -19.97
C LEU A 168 -1.92 -5.08 -19.48
N HIS A 169 -2.69 -4.35 -20.27
CA HIS A 169 -3.28 -3.07 -19.85
C HIS A 169 -4.13 -3.24 -18.57
N GLN A 170 -5.04 -4.22 -18.53
CA GLN A 170 -5.88 -4.48 -17.35
C GLN A 170 -5.05 -4.86 -16.11
N LEU A 171 -4.01 -5.69 -16.28
CA LEU A 171 -3.15 -6.11 -15.17
C LEU A 171 -2.33 -4.94 -14.60
N ILE A 172 -1.79 -4.07 -15.47
CA ILE A 172 -1.07 -2.87 -15.04
C ILE A 172 -2.02 -1.91 -14.30
N LEU A 173 -3.23 -1.71 -14.81
CA LEU A 173 -4.24 -0.89 -14.12
C LEU A 173 -4.61 -1.47 -12.75
N LEU A 174 -4.71 -2.79 -12.61
CA LEU A 174 -4.95 -3.42 -11.31
C LEU A 174 -3.88 -3.01 -10.30
N GLY A 175 -2.59 -3.15 -10.66
CA GLY A 175 -1.48 -2.72 -9.81
C GLY A 175 -1.51 -1.22 -9.50
N PHE A 176 -1.79 -0.40 -10.50
CA PHE A 176 -1.91 1.06 -10.34
C PHE A 176 -3.02 1.44 -9.36
N HIS A 177 -4.21 0.85 -9.49
CA HIS A 177 -5.34 1.15 -8.62
C HIS A 177 -5.10 0.69 -7.17
N MET A 178 -4.36 -0.40 -6.96
CA MET A 178 -3.93 -0.77 -5.60
C MET A 178 -3.06 0.31 -4.97
N TRP A 179 -2.14 0.90 -5.74
CA TRP A 179 -1.30 2.02 -5.28
C TRP A 179 -2.11 3.30 -5.07
N GLU A 180 -3.04 3.61 -5.96
CA GLU A 180 -3.95 4.76 -5.84
C GLU A 180 -4.83 4.65 -4.59
N HIS A 181 -5.41 3.46 -4.35
CA HIS A 181 -6.16 3.17 -3.14
C HIS A 181 -5.31 3.37 -1.88
N ARG A 182 -4.10 2.79 -1.82
CA ARG A 182 -3.18 2.98 -0.70
C ARG A 182 -2.86 4.45 -0.46
N ASN A 183 -2.68 5.24 -1.51
CA ASN A 183 -2.44 6.69 -1.36
C ASN A 183 -3.67 7.46 -0.86
N SER A 184 -4.86 7.03 -1.25
CA SER A 184 -6.09 7.60 -0.68
C SER A 184 -6.17 7.32 0.83
N VAL A 185 -5.79 6.10 1.26
CA VAL A 185 -5.77 5.73 2.69
C VAL A 185 -4.74 6.56 3.45
N GLN A 186 -3.53 6.78 2.90
CA GLN A 186 -2.44 7.54 3.52
C GLN A 186 -2.90 8.91 4.08
N HIS A 187 -3.81 9.59 3.37
CA HIS A 187 -4.29 10.93 3.71
C HIS A 187 -5.69 10.96 4.32
N SER A 188 -6.24 9.79 4.67
CA SER A 188 -7.58 9.63 5.23
C SER A 188 -7.55 9.30 6.74
N GLU A 189 -8.74 9.31 7.36
CA GLU A 189 -8.93 8.82 8.73
C GLU A 189 -8.73 7.30 8.86
N ASP A 190 -8.70 6.55 7.76
CA ASP A 190 -8.49 5.10 7.79
C ASP A 190 -7.02 4.72 8.06
N ASN A 191 -6.09 5.66 7.87
CA ASN A 191 -4.67 5.47 8.14
C ASN A 191 -4.46 5.04 9.60
N VAL A 192 -4.01 3.79 9.80
CA VAL A 192 -3.81 3.18 11.13
C VAL A 192 -2.82 4.00 11.96
N GLN A 193 -1.76 4.52 11.33
CA GLN A 193 -0.74 5.30 12.02
C GLN A 193 -1.27 6.67 12.44
N LEU A 194 -2.01 7.35 11.57
CA LEU A 194 -2.63 8.63 11.92
C LEU A 194 -3.67 8.47 13.03
N ARG A 195 -4.45 7.38 13.00
CA ARG A 195 -5.40 7.06 14.07
C ARG A 195 -4.70 6.81 15.40
N GLU A 196 -3.67 5.98 15.43
CA GLU A 196 -2.94 5.70 16.67
C GLU A 196 -2.22 6.94 17.20
N ARG A 197 -1.56 7.71 16.33
CA ARG A 197 -0.94 8.98 16.67
C ARG A 197 -1.97 9.97 17.25
N SER A 198 -3.14 10.08 16.61
CA SER A 198 -4.25 10.91 17.10
C SER A 198 -4.78 10.45 18.45
N ARG A 199 -4.88 9.14 18.70
CA ARG A 199 -5.29 8.56 19.97
C ARG A 199 -4.30 8.89 21.08
N LEU A 200 -3.01 8.64 20.86
CA LEU A 200 -1.94 8.93 21.84
C LEU A 200 -1.88 10.42 22.19
N VAL A 201 -2.05 11.30 21.21
CA VAL A 201 -2.09 12.75 21.42
C VAL A 201 -3.33 13.14 22.23
N ASN A 202 -4.49 12.57 21.94
CA ASN A 202 -5.71 12.81 22.71
C ASN A 202 -5.56 12.34 24.16
N ASP A 203 -5.05 11.14 24.39
CA ASP A 203 -4.79 10.58 25.73
C ASP A 203 -3.81 11.48 26.51
N GLY A 204 -2.77 11.98 25.84
CA GLY A 204 -1.84 12.95 26.40
C GLY A 204 -2.53 14.27 26.79
N ILE A 205 -3.40 14.81 25.93
CA ILE A 205 -4.19 16.02 26.23
C ILE A 205 -5.09 15.78 27.44
N HIS A 206 -5.82 14.66 27.48
CA HIS A 206 -6.64 14.27 28.63
C HIS A 206 -5.83 14.30 29.93
N SER A 207 -4.68 13.63 29.94
CA SER A 207 -3.78 13.60 31.10
C SER A 207 -3.32 15.00 31.54
N GLN A 208 -3.02 15.92 30.62
CA GLN A 208 -2.65 17.30 30.98
C GLN A 208 -3.81 18.06 31.63
N PHE A 209 -5.03 17.88 31.13
CA PHE A 209 -6.22 18.49 31.74
C PHE A 209 -6.55 17.89 33.11
N ASP A 210 -6.34 16.59 33.30
CA ASP A 210 -6.60 15.91 34.57
C ASP A 210 -5.59 16.28 35.65
N LYS A 211 -4.32 16.56 35.29
CA LYS A 211 -3.31 17.09 36.23
C LYS A 211 -3.63 18.50 36.74
N GLY A 212 -4.43 19.26 36.00
CA GLY A 212 -4.81 20.62 36.35
C GLY A 212 -3.67 21.65 36.17
N PRO A 213 -3.99 22.95 36.31
CA PRO A 213 -3.04 24.04 36.05
C PRO A 213 -2.15 24.43 37.24
N THR A 214 -2.21 23.70 38.36
CA THR A 214 -1.53 24.05 39.61
C THR A 214 -0.01 24.03 39.41
N ASP A 215 0.68 24.99 40.02
CA ASP A 215 2.14 25.16 39.95
C ASP A 215 2.74 25.47 38.56
N LEU A 216 1.91 25.75 37.54
CA LEU A 216 2.38 26.08 36.20
C LEU A 216 2.48 27.60 35.92
N PRO A 217 3.39 28.02 35.01
CA PRO A 217 3.46 29.39 34.51
C PRO A 217 2.12 29.89 33.93
N LYS A 218 1.86 31.20 34.06
CA LYS A 218 0.59 31.84 33.65
C LYS A 218 0.23 31.60 32.17
N VAL A 219 1.21 31.37 31.30
CA VAL A 219 0.98 31.06 29.88
C VAL A 219 0.32 29.68 29.69
N VAL A 220 0.78 28.66 30.41
CA VAL A 220 0.22 27.30 30.34
C VAL A 220 -1.15 27.23 31.01
N ARG A 221 -1.31 27.95 32.13
CA ARG A 221 -2.61 28.05 32.80
C ARG A 221 -3.69 28.60 31.87
N ARG A 222 -3.37 29.55 30.98
CA ARG A 222 -4.31 30.02 29.95
C ARG A 222 -4.62 28.96 28.90
N MET A 223 -3.63 28.17 28.50
CA MET A 223 -3.85 27.06 27.55
C MET A 223 -4.76 25.96 28.13
N LEU A 224 -4.67 25.71 29.44
CA LEU A 224 -5.53 24.77 30.18
C LEU A 224 -6.86 25.38 30.66
N ALA A 225 -7.03 26.70 30.55
CA ALA A 225 -8.29 27.38 30.89
C ALA A 225 -9.37 27.23 29.79
N VAL A 226 -8.98 26.81 28.59
CA VAL A 226 -9.91 26.52 27.49
C VAL A 226 -10.62 25.19 27.76
N LYS A 227 -11.87 25.03 27.28
CA LYS A 227 -12.58 23.75 27.38
C LYS A 227 -11.78 22.63 26.71
N ARG A 228 -11.61 21.51 27.41
CA ARG A 228 -10.94 20.28 26.91
C ARG A 228 -11.37 19.90 25.50
N GLN A 229 -12.68 19.90 25.25
CA GLN A 229 -13.24 19.54 23.94
C GLN A 229 -12.76 20.45 22.81
N THR A 230 -12.53 21.73 23.09
CA THR A 230 -12.05 22.71 22.10
C THR A 230 -10.61 22.42 21.68
N ALA A 231 -9.79 21.83 22.55
CA ALA A 231 -8.45 21.37 22.20
C ALA A 231 -8.49 20.10 21.32
N LEU A 232 -9.39 19.16 21.64
CA LEU A 232 -9.50 17.86 20.95
C LEU A 232 -10.05 17.94 19.52
N ILE A 233 -10.83 18.97 19.17
CA ILE A 233 -11.40 19.14 17.82
C ILE A 233 -10.37 19.75 16.83
N LYS A 234 -9.22 20.23 17.32
CA LYS A 234 -8.19 20.83 16.45
C LYS A 234 -7.53 19.77 15.54
N PRO A 235 -6.97 20.17 14.38
CA PRO A 235 -6.18 19.27 13.54
C PRO A 235 -5.06 18.59 14.33
N LEU A 236 -4.66 17.38 13.93
CA LEU A 236 -3.67 16.56 14.66
C LEU A 236 -2.37 17.33 14.91
N VAL A 237 -1.85 18.04 13.91
CA VAL A 237 -0.63 18.86 14.03
C VAL A 237 -0.74 19.88 15.15
N ASN A 238 -1.86 20.60 15.23
CA ASN A 238 -2.09 21.60 16.27
C ASN A 238 -2.20 20.95 17.66
N ARG A 239 -2.87 19.79 17.76
CA ARG A 239 -2.98 19.04 19.01
C ARG A 239 -1.61 18.58 19.52
N GLU A 240 -0.73 18.16 18.63
CA GLU A 240 0.63 17.75 18.96
C GLU A 240 1.51 18.89 19.41
N GLU A 241 1.50 20.01 18.69
CA GLU A 241 2.23 21.21 19.10
C GLU A 241 1.78 21.66 20.48
N TRP A 242 0.46 21.69 20.71
CA TRP A 242 -0.11 22.00 22.02
C TRP A 242 0.44 21.06 23.09
N LEU A 243 0.40 19.74 22.85
CA LEU A 243 0.84 18.75 23.84
C LEU A 243 2.34 18.85 24.11
N LYS A 244 3.17 19.05 23.07
CA LYS A 244 4.62 19.25 23.19
C LYS A 244 4.95 20.46 24.05
N LEU A 245 4.30 21.59 23.81
CA LEU A 245 4.50 22.82 24.58
C LEU A 245 4.14 22.65 26.05
N VAL A 246 2.96 22.09 26.34
CA VAL A 246 2.49 21.88 27.72
C VAL A 246 3.40 20.88 28.46
N ALA A 247 3.75 19.77 27.82
CA ALA A 247 4.63 18.76 28.42
C ALA A 247 6.05 19.30 28.67
N ALA A 248 6.62 20.09 27.77
CA ALA A 248 7.93 20.72 27.95
C ALA A 248 7.94 21.67 29.16
N LEU A 249 6.87 22.44 29.34
CA LEU A 249 6.76 23.39 30.46
C LEU A 249 6.59 22.68 31.81
N TRP A 250 5.92 21.54 31.86
CA TRP A 250 5.93 20.66 33.04
C TRP A 250 7.33 20.17 33.40
N ARG A 251 8.11 19.71 32.41
CA ARG A 251 9.48 19.23 32.63
C ARG A 251 10.38 20.34 33.18
N LEU A 252 10.31 21.54 32.59
CA LEU A 252 11.06 22.70 33.06
C LEU A 252 10.68 23.10 34.49
N ASN A 253 9.38 23.11 34.80
CA ASN A 253 8.91 23.44 36.14
C ASN A 253 9.42 22.43 37.20
N ALA A 254 9.37 21.14 36.87
CA ALA A 254 9.91 20.10 37.75
C ALA A 254 11.42 20.28 38.01
N VAL A 255 12.21 20.58 36.97
CA VAL A 255 13.66 20.86 37.13
C VAL A 255 13.90 22.08 38.02
N LEU A 256 13.18 23.18 37.79
CA LEU A 256 13.30 24.39 38.59
C LEU A 256 12.92 24.17 40.06
N PHE A 257 11.87 23.38 40.32
CA PHE A 257 11.42 23.04 41.67
C PHE A 257 12.44 22.14 42.39
N THR A 258 13.02 21.15 41.69
CA THR A 258 14.09 20.32 42.26
C THR A 258 15.34 21.13 42.60
N ALA A 259 15.78 22.04 41.71
CA ALA A 259 16.93 22.90 41.94
C ALA A 259 16.76 23.81 43.16
N SER A 260 15.58 24.42 43.32
CA SER A 260 15.27 25.29 44.46
C SER A 260 15.13 24.52 45.79
N SER A 261 14.68 23.27 45.75
CA SER A 261 14.68 22.39 46.94
C SER A 261 16.09 21.91 47.35
N SER A 262 17.00 21.66 46.39
CA SER A 262 18.41 21.32 46.68
C SER A 262 19.25 22.50 47.17
N SER A 263 18.97 23.72 46.70
CA SER A 263 19.64 24.95 47.19
C SER A 263 19.20 25.34 48.61
N SER A 264 18.07 24.82 49.09
CA SER A 264 17.57 25.07 50.45
C SER A 264 18.16 24.12 51.50
N SER A 265 18.97 23.13 51.09
CA SER A 265 19.53 22.12 51.99
C SER A 265 21.01 22.37 52.41
N SER A 266 21.60 23.51 52.02
CA SER A 266 23.01 23.85 52.34
C SER A 266 23.18 24.91 53.43
N TYR A 267 22.16 25.17 54.26
CA TYR A 267 22.22 26.14 55.35
C TYR A 267 21.91 25.53 56.73
N TYR A 268 22.52 24.39 57.05
CA TYR A 268 22.67 23.95 58.45
C TYR A 268 23.88 23.03 58.56
N TYR A 269 25.04 23.56 58.92
CA TYR A 269 26.00 22.96 59.84
C TYR A 269 26.98 24.07 60.28
N TYR A 270 27.23 24.09 61.59
CA TYR A 270 27.89 25.10 62.44
C TYR A 270 29.18 25.73 61.92
#